data_AF-A0AAQ3Q760-F1
#
_entry.id   AF-A0AAQ3Q760-F1
#
_cell.length_a   1.000
_cell.length_b   1.000
_cell.length_c   1.000
_cell.angle_alpha   90.00
_cell.angle_beta   90.00
_cell.angle_gamma   90.00
#
_symmetry.space_group_name_H-M   'P 1'
#
loop_
_entity.id
_entity.type
_entity.pdbx_description
1 polymer ?
#
loop_
_entity_poly.entity_id
_entity_poly.type
_entity_poly.pdbx_seq_one_letter_code
_entity_poly.pdbx_strand_id
1 'polypeptide(L)'
;MHVIVILADWRKRSLWCELHCCLVVTIVADHRYYPLFREHSRSPCYLDEHYAPMLVTNLFPALNANRSVTWADWSCNGSHPATYNRGDVLVRLLQRMRSRSKCAYNDNAITSTCFLFARKFEAAALASLLRWLPSSCTTPHSTSTEHYR
;
A
#
# COMPACT_ATOMS: atom_id res chain seq x y z
N MET A 1 -20.88 -17.12 22.43
CA MET A 1 -19.51 -17.65 22.21
C MET A 1 -18.53 -16.50 22.43
N HIS A 2 -17.76 -16.50 23.52
CA HIS A 2 -16.81 -15.42 23.80
C HIS A 2 -15.62 -15.50 22.83
N VAL A 3 -15.12 -14.35 22.39
CA VAL A 3 -13.92 -14.20 21.56
C VAL A 3 -12.78 -13.79 22.45
N ILE A 4 -11.61 -14.37 22.23
CA ILE A 4 -10.38 -13.99 22.92
C ILE A 4 -9.42 -13.50 21.85
N VAL A 5 -8.93 -12.27 22.01
CA VAL A 5 -7.83 -11.69 21.22
C VAL A 5 -6.67 -11.54 22.17
N ILE A 6 -5.54 -12.19 21.87
CA ILE A 6 -4.34 -12.10 22.70
C ILE A 6 -3.43 -10.98 22.19
N LEU A 7 -2.51 -10.51 23.03
CA LEU A 7 -1.58 -9.43 22.65
C LEU A 7 -0.77 -9.77 21.38
N ALA A 8 -0.48 -11.05 21.15
CA ALA A 8 0.23 -11.51 19.96
C ALA A 8 -0.54 -11.29 18.65
N ASP A 9 -1.87 -11.19 18.73
CA ASP A 9 -2.79 -10.90 17.62
C ASP A 9 -2.84 -9.39 17.31
N TRP A 10 -2.51 -8.55 18.28
CA TRP A 10 -2.57 -7.09 18.20
C TRP A 10 -1.35 -6.50 17.47
N ARG A 11 -1.12 -6.92 16.22
CA ARG A 11 0.01 -6.47 15.41
C ARG A 11 -0.39 -5.36 14.45
N LYS A 12 0.37 -4.26 14.48
CA LYS A 12 0.27 -3.17 13.51
C LYS A 12 0.76 -3.64 12.14
N ARG A 13 -0.02 -3.36 11.08
CA ARG A 13 0.36 -3.60 9.68
C ARG A 13 0.03 -2.38 8.80
N SER A 14 0.36 -2.47 7.51
CA SER A 14 0.07 -1.43 6.53
C SER A 14 -1.44 -1.29 6.31
N LEU A 15 -1.95 -0.06 6.37
CA LEU A 15 -3.31 0.29 5.89
C LEU A 15 -3.47 0.13 4.38
N TRP A 16 -2.36 0.21 3.64
CA TRP A 16 -2.36 0.11 2.19
C TRP A 16 -2.26 -1.36 1.84
N CYS A 17 -3.39 -1.94 1.45
CA CYS A 17 -3.53 -3.36 1.14
C CYS A 17 -4.52 -3.59 0.01
N GLU A 18 -4.36 -4.74 -0.62
CA GLU A 18 -5.23 -5.27 -1.66
C GLU A 18 -5.95 -6.48 -1.07
N LEU A 19 -7.27 -6.54 -1.22
CA LEU A 19 -8.10 -7.58 -0.63
C LEU A 19 -8.91 -8.31 -1.70
N HIS A 20 -8.98 -9.62 -1.57
CA HIS A 20 -9.91 -10.43 -2.35
C HIS A 20 -11.35 -10.11 -1.92
N CYS A 21 -12.31 -10.11 -2.86
CA CYS A 21 -13.70 -9.72 -2.58
C CYS A 21 -14.33 -10.55 -1.44
N CYS A 22 -14.02 -11.85 -1.35
CA CYS A 22 -14.51 -12.69 -0.26
C CYS A 22 -14.03 -12.21 1.12
N LEU A 23 -12.80 -11.72 1.25
CA LEU A 23 -12.29 -11.17 2.50
C LEU A 23 -13.00 -9.86 2.86
N VAL A 24 -13.29 -9.02 1.86
CA VAL A 24 -14.03 -7.77 2.05
C VAL A 24 -15.41 -8.05 2.66
N VAL A 25 -16.15 -9.02 2.10
CA VAL A 25 -17.47 -9.40 2.64
C VAL A 25 -17.34 -9.86 4.09
N THR A 26 -16.36 -10.70 4.42
CA THR A 26 -16.12 -11.14 5.80
C THR A 26 -15.83 -9.97 6.74
N ILE A 27 -14.97 -9.03 6.34
CA ILE A 27 -14.59 -7.87 7.16
C ILE A 27 -15.79 -6.97 7.43
N VAL A 28 -16.64 -6.73 6.43
CA VAL A 28 -17.83 -5.86 6.55
C VAL A 28 -18.94 -6.52 7.37
N ALA A 29 -19.09 -7.85 7.28
CA ALA A 29 -20.10 -8.60 8.02
C ALA A 29 -19.68 -8.95 9.47
N ASP A 30 -18.44 -8.64 9.87
CA ASP A 30 -17.92 -9.00 11.18
C ASP A 30 -18.56 -8.16 12.31
N HIS A 31 -19.38 -8.83 13.10
CA HIS A 31 -19.99 -8.32 14.32
C HIS A 31 -19.34 -8.92 15.58
N ARG A 32 -18.25 -9.68 15.41
CA ARG A 32 -17.65 -10.50 16.46
C ARG A 32 -16.29 -9.97 16.93
N TYR A 33 -15.36 -9.65 16.02
CA TYR A 33 -14.05 -9.11 16.40
C TYR A 33 -14.01 -7.59 16.35
N TYR A 34 -14.60 -6.98 15.32
CA TYR A 34 -14.59 -5.54 15.14
C TYR A 34 -15.08 -4.73 16.36
N PRO A 35 -16.17 -5.10 17.07
CA PRO A 35 -16.59 -4.40 18.28
C PRO A 35 -15.53 -4.39 19.39
N LEU A 36 -14.78 -5.48 19.57
CA LEU A 36 -13.70 -5.55 20.57
C LEU A 36 -12.57 -4.57 20.23
N PHE A 37 -12.18 -4.51 18.95
CA PHE A 37 -11.17 -3.54 18.51
C PHE A 37 -11.69 -2.11 18.69
N ARG A 38 -12.96 -1.85 18.39
CA ARG A 38 -13.58 -0.53 18.57
C ARG A 38 -13.59 -0.09 20.03
N GLU A 39 -13.87 -1.01 20.96
CA GLU A 39 -13.94 -0.73 22.38
C GLU A 39 -12.55 -0.56 23.03
N HIS A 40 -11.58 -1.37 22.60
CA HIS A 40 -10.25 -1.42 23.23
C HIS A 40 -9.16 -0.62 22.49
N SER A 41 -9.38 -0.20 21.24
CA SER A 41 -8.46 0.71 20.53
C SER A 41 -8.66 2.14 21.02
N ARG A 42 -7.74 2.61 21.86
CA ARG A 42 -7.70 3.99 22.35
C ARG A 42 -6.54 4.75 21.73
N SER A 43 -6.72 6.05 21.51
CA SER A 43 -5.66 6.94 21.01
C SER A 43 -4.36 6.72 21.81
N PRO A 44 -3.20 6.56 21.15
CA PRO A 44 -2.90 6.84 19.73
C PRO A 44 -3.04 5.63 18.77
N CYS A 45 -3.82 4.60 19.12
CA CYS A 45 -4.00 3.42 18.28
C CYS A 45 -4.91 3.69 17.07
N TYR A 46 -4.47 3.26 15.88
CA TYR A 46 -5.27 3.29 14.65
C TYR A 46 -5.92 1.93 14.44
N LEU A 47 -7.20 1.82 14.76
CA LEU A 47 -7.93 0.55 14.75
C LEU A 47 -7.78 -0.24 13.43
N ASP A 48 -7.82 0.47 12.30
CA ASP A 48 -7.71 -0.06 10.95
C ASP A 48 -6.31 -0.68 10.67
N GLU A 49 -5.27 -0.25 11.37
CA GLU A 49 -3.92 -0.84 11.29
C GLU A 49 -3.81 -2.19 12.02
N HIS A 50 -4.80 -2.55 12.84
CA HIS A 50 -4.77 -3.74 13.70
C HIS A 50 -5.89 -4.74 13.39
N TYR A 51 -7.14 -4.28 13.27
CA TYR A 51 -8.33 -5.14 13.16
C TYR A 51 -8.30 -6.03 11.91
N ALA A 52 -8.32 -5.42 10.72
CA ALA A 52 -8.35 -6.17 9.46
C ALA A 52 -7.14 -7.10 9.30
N PRO A 53 -5.90 -6.65 9.60
CA PRO A 53 -4.74 -7.54 9.53
C PRO A 53 -4.78 -8.70 10.52
N MET A 54 -5.28 -8.48 11.74
CA MET A 54 -5.49 -9.56 12.72
C MET A 54 -6.48 -10.58 12.17
N LEU A 55 -7.65 -10.11 11.73
CA LEU A 55 -8.72 -10.99 11.22
C LEU A 55 -8.22 -11.86 10.07
N VAL A 56 -7.51 -11.28 9.11
CA VAL A 56 -6.94 -12.01 7.97
C VAL A 56 -5.84 -12.97 8.41
N THR A 57 -4.95 -12.57 9.33
CA THR A 57 -3.85 -13.44 9.79
C THR A 57 -4.36 -14.65 10.57
N ASN A 58 -5.37 -14.45 11.41
CA ASN A 58 -5.82 -15.49 12.33
C ASN A 58 -6.88 -16.40 11.72
N LEU A 59 -7.78 -15.86 10.88
CA LEU A 59 -8.87 -16.63 10.30
C LEU A 59 -8.58 -17.09 8.86
N PHE A 60 -7.73 -16.35 8.12
CA PHE A 60 -7.47 -16.61 6.70
C PHE A 60 -5.97 -16.58 6.35
N PRO A 61 -5.09 -17.29 7.08
CA PRO A 61 -3.64 -17.23 6.86
C PRO A 61 -3.23 -17.63 5.44
N ALA A 62 -3.93 -18.58 4.82
CA ALA A 62 -3.67 -19.02 3.45
C ALA A 62 -3.94 -17.94 2.39
N LEU A 63 -4.75 -16.92 2.72
CA LEU A 63 -5.07 -15.80 1.83
C LEU A 63 -4.19 -14.57 2.12
N ASN A 64 -3.24 -14.67 3.06
CA ASN A 64 -2.37 -13.58 3.46
C ASN A 64 -0.99 -13.69 2.78
N ALA A 65 -0.69 -12.78 1.86
CA ALA A 65 0.61 -12.72 1.20
C ALA A 65 1.77 -12.25 2.12
N ASN A 66 1.46 -11.76 3.33
CA ASN A 66 2.39 -11.13 4.27
C ASN A 66 3.21 -9.99 3.64
N ARG A 67 2.65 -9.34 2.62
CA ARG A 67 3.21 -8.20 1.89
C ARG A 67 2.09 -7.31 1.33
N SER A 68 2.44 -6.07 0.99
CA SER A 68 1.59 -5.14 0.23
C SER A 68 2.22 -4.91 -1.15
N VAL A 69 1.42 -4.54 -2.15
CA VAL A 69 1.94 -4.09 -3.45
C VAL A 69 2.27 -2.59 -3.47
N THR A 70 2.21 -1.90 -2.32
CA THR A 70 2.59 -0.49 -2.19
C THR A 70 4.00 -0.34 -1.60
N TRP A 71 4.90 0.30 -2.34
CA TRP A 71 6.21 0.72 -1.83
C TRP A 71 6.06 1.85 -0.81
N ALA A 72 6.66 1.69 0.36
CA ALA A 72 6.79 2.73 1.38
C ALA A 72 8.17 2.64 2.01
N ASP A 73 8.86 3.78 2.14
CA ASP A 73 10.21 3.83 2.67
C ASP A 73 10.21 4.15 4.16
N TRP A 74 10.49 3.13 4.98
CA TRP A 74 10.49 3.21 6.43
C TRP A 74 11.89 3.48 7.02
N SER A 75 12.88 3.84 6.19
CA SER A 75 14.26 4.08 6.65
C SER A 75 14.40 5.20 7.69
N CYS A 76 13.41 6.09 7.79
CA CYS A 76 13.39 7.19 8.76
C CYS A 76 12.93 6.78 10.17
N ASN A 77 12.56 5.50 10.38
CA ASN A 77 12.18 4.92 11.68
C ASN A 77 11.11 5.73 12.48
N GLY A 78 10.24 6.45 11.77
CA GLY A 78 9.15 7.24 12.36
C GLY A 78 7.78 6.57 12.21
N SER A 79 6.75 7.21 12.75
CA SER A 79 5.34 6.76 12.64
C SER A 79 4.78 6.81 11.21
N HIS A 80 5.49 7.44 10.29
CA HIS A 80 5.13 7.59 8.89
C HIS A 80 6.33 7.26 7.98
N PRO A 81 6.08 6.75 6.76
CA PRO A 81 7.14 6.54 5.79
C PRO A 81 7.71 7.87 5.31
N ALA A 82 8.94 7.84 4.80
CA ALA A 82 9.62 8.99 4.21
C ALA A 82 8.77 9.62 3.09
N THR A 83 8.88 10.94 2.98
CA THR A 83 8.23 11.71 1.92
C THR A 83 9.27 12.17 0.92
N TYR A 84 9.09 11.80 -0.35
CA TYR A 84 9.95 12.18 -1.46
C TYR A 84 9.50 13.52 -2.05
N ASN A 85 10.43 14.47 -2.12
CA ASN A 85 10.24 15.76 -2.77
C ASN A 85 10.69 15.72 -4.26
N ARG A 86 10.68 16.87 -4.92
CA ARG A 86 11.09 17.01 -6.34
C ARG A 86 12.49 16.44 -6.63
N GLY A 87 13.45 16.68 -5.75
CA GLY A 87 14.86 16.31 -5.90
C GLY A 87 15.12 14.82 -5.62
N ASP A 88 14.21 14.13 -4.94
CA ASP A 88 14.35 12.71 -4.63
C ASP A 88 13.98 11.80 -5.81
N VAL A 89 13.16 12.29 -6.74
CA VAL A 89 12.65 11.52 -7.90
C VAL A 89 13.73 11.38 -8.98
N LEU A 90 14.65 10.47 -8.72
CA LEU A 90 15.81 10.16 -9.56
C LEU A 90 15.72 8.73 -10.08
N VAL A 91 16.43 8.43 -11.18
CA VAL A 91 16.47 7.08 -11.78
C VAL A 91 16.78 6.00 -10.75
N ARG A 92 17.73 6.28 -9.84
CA ARG A 92 18.10 5.35 -8.75
C ARG A 92 16.93 5.03 -7.81
N LEU A 93 16.05 6.00 -7.53
CA LEU A 93 14.88 5.80 -6.69
C LEU A 93 13.88 4.88 -7.41
N LEU A 94 13.62 5.15 -8.69
CA LEU A 94 12.72 4.35 -9.52
C LEU A 94 13.22 2.92 -9.71
N GLN A 95 14.53 2.75 -9.97
CA GLN A 95 15.17 1.44 -10.04
C GLN A 95 15.04 0.71 -8.70
N ARG A 96 15.32 1.39 -7.58
CA ARG A 96 15.16 0.82 -6.24
C ARG A 96 13.72 0.33 -6.00
N MET A 97 12.71 1.10 -6.38
CA MET A 97 11.31 0.68 -6.26
C MET A 97 10.97 -0.55 -7.12
N ARG A 98 11.59 -0.69 -8.29
CA ARG A 98 11.28 -1.75 -9.27
C ARG A 98 12.06 -3.05 -9.09
N SER A 99 13.27 -3.01 -8.51
CA SER A 99 14.17 -4.17 -8.52
C SER A 99 14.85 -4.49 -7.20
N ARG A 100 14.67 -3.69 -6.13
CA ARG A 100 15.32 -3.96 -4.83
C ARG A 100 14.83 -5.25 -4.18
N SER A 101 13.59 -5.65 -4.43
CA SER A 101 12.95 -6.79 -3.77
C SER A 101 12.63 -7.89 -4.77
N LYS A 102 12.82 -9.14 -4.33
CA LYS A 102 12.23 -10.32 -4.97
C LYS A 102 11.05 -10.79 -4.14
N CYS A 103 9.97 -11.19 -4.78
CA CYS A 103 8.77 -11.67 -4.12
C CYS A 103 8.14 -12.79 -4.94
N ALA A 104 7.39 -13.66 -4.26
CA ALA A 104 6.57 -14.68 -4.90
C ALA A 104 5.32 -14.04 -5.51
N TYR A 105 4.94 -14.53 -6.68
CA TYR A 105 3.70 -14.20 -7.38
C TYR A 105 3.09 -15.50 -7.93
N ASN A 106 1.77 -15.65 -7.83
CA ASN A 106 1.03 -16.87 -8.20
C ASN A 106 1.64 -18.13 -7.58
N ASP A 107 1.80 -19.23 -8.33
CA ASP A 107 2.33 -20.55 -7.92
C ASP A 107 3.82 -20.50 -7.47
N ASN A 108 4.16 -19.57 -6.58
CA ASN A 108 5.47 -19.27 -6.04
C ASN A 108 6.55 -18.88 -7.07
N ALA A 109 6.15 -18.37 -8.23
CA ALA A 109 7.10 -17.82 -9.19
C ALA A 109 7.76 -16.56 -8.63
N ILE A 110 9.10 -16.51 -8.64
CA ILE A 110 9.85 -15.38 -8.10
C ILE A 110 9.93 -14.26 -9.14
N THR A 111 9.49 -13.06 -8.78
CA THR A 111 9.52 -11.85 -9.62
C THR A 111 10.21 -10.68 -8.92
N SER A 112 10.74 -9.73 -9.69
CA SER A 112 11.19 -8.42 -9.21
C SER A 112 10.06 -7.39 -9.12
N THR A 113 8.92 -7.66 -9.78
CA THR A 113 7.77 -6.74 -9.81
C THR A 113 6.92 -6.91 -8.55
N CYS A 114 7.42 -6.35 -7.46
CA CYS A 114 6.82 -6.52 -6.14
C CYS A 114 5.83 -5.42 -5.76
N PHE A 115 5.94 -4.25 -6.39
CA PHE A 115 5.14 -3.09 -6.05
C PHE A 115 4.49 -2.53 -7.32
N LEU A 116 3.19 -2.21 -7.21
CA LEU A 116 2.40 -1.54 -8.26
C LEU A 116 2.20 -0.06 -7.92
N PHE A 117 2.19 0.27 -6.62
CA PHE A 117 2.03 1.63 -6.12
C PHE A 117 3.25 2.05 -5.31
N ALA A 118 3.43 3.36 -5.11
CA ALA A 118 4.48 3.90 -4.25
C ALA A 118 4.00 5.14 -3.50
N ARG A 119 4.49 5.30 -2.27
CA ARG A 119 4.26 6.47 -1.40
C ARG A 119 5.49 6.73 -0.52
N LYS A 120 5.65 7.91 0.08
CA LYS A 120 4.83 9.12 -0.02
C LYS A 120 5.56 10.17 -0.87
N PHE A 121 4.84 10.88 -1.72
CA PHE A 121 5.40 11.93 -2.56
C PHE A 121 4.74 13.26 -2.22
N GLU A 122 5.51 14.35 -2.21
CA GLU A 122 4.96 15.70 -2.14
C GLU A 122 4.35 16.10 -3.47
N ALA A 123 3.44 17.09 -3.47
CA ALA A 123 2.87 17.64 -4.70
C ALA A 123 3.97 18.14 -5.66
N ALA A 124 5.05 18.72 -5.14
CA ALA A 124 6.18 19.20 -5.93
C ALA A 124 6.93 18.09 -6.70
N ALA A 125 6.79 16.82 -6.29
CA ALA A 125 7.40 15.67 -6.93
C ALA A 125 6.66 15.23 -8.21
N LEU A 126 5.40 15.65 -8.41
CA LEU A 126 4.56 15.21 -9.53
C LEU A 126 5.22 15.46 -10.88
N ALA A 127 5.70 16.68 -11.12
CA ALA A 127 6.36 17.03 -12.37
C ALA A 127 7.59 16.14 -12.64
N SER A 128 8.32 15.74 -11.59
CA SER A 128 9.44 14.81 -11.72
C SER A 128 8.99 13.39 -12.06
N LEU A 129 7.91 12.91 -11.45
CA LEU A 129 7.37 11.58 -11.72
C LEU A 129 6.87 11.45 -13.16
N LEU A 130 6.15 12.46 -13.66
CA LEU A 130 5.60 12.47 -15.02
C LEU A 130 6.69 12.41 -16.10
N ARG A 131 7.87 13.02 -15.86
CA ARG A 131 9.01 12.95 -16.80
C ARG A 131 9.54 11.55 -17.04
N TRP A 132 9.27 10.61 -16.12
CA TRP A 132 9.73 9.23 -16.23
C TRP A 132 8.65 8.28 -16.76
N LEU A 133 7.47 8.79 -17.11
CA LEU A 133 6.45 7.96 -17.76
C LEU A 133 6.90 7.58 -19.18
N PRO A 134 6.54 6.37 -19.64
CA PRO A 134 6.76 5.98 -21.03
C PRO A 134 6.15 7.01 -21.98
N SER A 135 6.82 7.29 -23.10
CA SER A 135 6.39 8.26 -24.13
C SER A 135 5.00 7.95 -24.71
N SER A 136 4.50 6.72 -24.55
CA SER A 136 3.15 6.30 -24.94
C SER A 136 2.03 6.91 -24.08
N CYS A 137 2.35 7.49 -22.92
CA CYS A 137 1.38 8.14 -22.03
C CYS A 137 1.34 9.68 -22.18
N THR A 138 2.24 10.26 -22.99
CA THR A 138 2.18 11.68 -23.34
C THR A 138 1.44 11.82 -24.66
N THR A 139 0.18 12.26 -24.61
CA THR A 139 -0.51 12.73 -25.81
C THR A 139 0.36 13.79 -26.46
N PRO A 140 0.68 13.68 -27.77
CA PRO A 140 1.35 14.78 -28.44
C PRO A 140 0.44 16.00 -28.34
N HIS A 141 0.95 17.06 -27.71
CA HIS A 141 0.35 18.38 -27.83
C HIS A 141 0.46 18.77 -29.31
N SER A 142 -0.56 18.44 -30.09
CA SER A 142 -0.79 19.08 -31.37
C SER A 142 -1.21 20.52 -31.05
N THR A 143 -0.27 21.44 -31.22
CA THR A 143 -0.59 22.85 -31.40
C THR A 143 -1.23 22.98 -32.78
N SER A 144 -2.54 22.78 -32.87
CA SER A 144 -3.31 23.28 -34.01
C SER A 144 -3.63 24.74 -33.74
N THR A 145 -2.84 25.63 -34.33
CA THR A 145 -3.15 27.05 -34.44
C THR A 145 -4.35 27.18 -35.38
N GLU A 146 -5.57 27.28 -34.84
CA GLU A 146 -6.71 27.71 -35.63
C GLU A 146 -6.60 29.23 -35.86
N HIS A 147 -6.24 29.59 -37.08
CA HIS A 147 -6.46 30.92 -37.62
C HIS A 147 -7.96 31.12 -37.84
N TYR A 148 -8.59 31.90 -36.98
CA TYR A 148 -9.93 32.45 -37.24
C TYR A 148 -9.82 33.54 -38.32
N ARG A 149 -10.51 33.35 -39.44
CA ARG A 149 -10.91 34.38 -40.40
C ARG A 149 -12.43 34.47 -40.37
#